data_AF-A0A9D1FN61-F1
#
_entry.id   AF-A0A9D1FN61-F1
#
_cell.length_a   1.000
_cell.length_b   1.000
_cell.length_c   1.000
_cell.angle_alpha   90.00
_cell.angle_beta   90.00
_cell.angle_gamma   90.00
#
_symmetry.space_group_name_H-M   'P 1'
#
loop_
_entity.id
_entity.type
_entity.pdbx_description
1 polymer ?
#
loop_
_entity_poly.entity_id
_entity_poly.type
_entity_poly.pdbx_seq_one_letter_code
_entity_poly.pdbx_strand_id
1 'polypeptide(L)'
;MKERLRELDVPDDSGEEKRLEQGGSGEISGDTDERLLSSSPEKYKSADEMTEYGRDIAENTKQDLMAQHREQMGEENVKRLEAHDTRGQVEVLDYQAFRDRFPNAQPGVIGLYHDGKVYAVNGHQDMVNHTVTHETTHLCSHKENTFTENQDGSKQHLYASGLLRVETNVDPDGVRHVSVSNRALNEGLTEMYTMRELASRGDWQAANAYQAYSPQRGYCSRLEGILDPGKLEDAYYGGRLDGLKGNVERLTGDPGAFDRISLNLSALDNPEQAAAAREALENDFMAMTEARFAELSGEEGAPAGFGASEITGGTAADIPSGETGGIGGDLGAGGDTGGRDGDSGDTGDETGNDDDE
;
A
#
# COMPACT_ATOMS: atom_id res chain seq x y z
N MET A 1 -9.93 -28.03 54.75
CA MET A 1 -9.98 -29.07 53.69
C MET A 1 -9.60 -28.38 52.40
N LYS A 2 -8.32 -28.45 52.03
CA LYS A 2 -7.76 -29.35 51.01
C LYS A 2 -8.07 -28.82 49.61
N GLU A 3 -7.17 -28.02 49.03
CA GLU A 3 -5.98 -28.43 48.25
C GLU A 3 -6.29 -28.89 46.82
N ARG A 4 -5.54 -28.27 45.90
CA ARG A 4 -5.06 -28.75 44.58
C ARG A 4 -6.07 -28.83 43.43
N LEU A 5 -5.90 -27.89 42.50
CA LEU A 5 -5.60 -28.16 41.09
C LEU A 5 -4.79 -26.97 40.55
N ARG A 6 -3.49 -26.96 40.86
CA ARG A 6 -2.47 -26.44 39.95
C ARG A 6 -2.12 -27.59 39.01
N GLU A 7 -1.64 -27.25 37.82
CA GLU A 7 -1.14 -28.12 36.75
C GLU A 7 -2.21 -28.66 35.80
N LEU A 8 -2.71 -27.77 34.94
CA LEU A 8 -2.68 -28.07 33.51
C LEU A 8 -1.55 -27.23 32.94
N ASP A 9 -0.44 -27.92 32.74
CA ASP A 9 0.71 -27.53 31.93
C ASP A 9 0.21 -27.44 30.48
N VAL A 10 -0.52 -26.37 30.18
CA VAL A 10 -0.69 -25.93 28.79
C VAL A 10 0.67 -25.36 28.43
N PRO A 11 1.37 -25.90 27.41
CA PRO A 11 2.61 -25.30 26.95
C PRO A 11 2.34 -23.81 26.74
N ASP A 12 3.13 -23.00 27.42
CA ASP A 12 3.23 -21.56 27.18
C ASP A 12 3.75 -21.38 25.75
N ASP A 13 2.83 -21.46 24.79
CA ASP A 13 3.07 -21.21 23.38
C ASP A 13 2.89 -19.73 23.05
N SER A 14 3.30 -18.86 24.00
CA SER A 14 3.50 -17.42 23.79
C SER A 14 4.53 -17.12 22.69
N GLY A 15 5.17 -18.14 22.12
CA GLY A 15 5.97 -18.08 20.91
C GLY A 15 5.15 -18.14 19.61
N GLU A 16 4.08 -18.95 19.53
CA GLU A 16 3.21 -19.01 18.36
C GLU A 16 2.16 -17.89 18.31
N GLU A 17 1.62 -17.46 19.46
CA GLU A 17 0.74 -16.29 19.55
C GLU A 17 1.42 -15.03 18.97
N LYS A 18 2.71 -14.84 19.27
CA LYS A 18 3.56 -13.78 18.69
C LYS A 18 3.93 -13.99 17.23
N ARG A 19 4.02 -15.23 16.75
CA ARG A 19 4.25 -15.52 15.31
C ARG A 19 3.05 -15.18 14.44
N LEU A 20 1.85 -15.18 15.01
CA LEU A 20 0.60 -14.94 14.26
C LEU A 20 0.26 -13.46 14.19
N GLU A 21 0.62 -12.69 15.22
CA GLU A 21 0.67 -11.22 15.14
C GLU A 21 1.73 -10.73 14.13
N GLN A 22 2.79 -11.51 13.87
CA GLN A 22 3.79 -11.21 12.83
C GLN A 22 3.32 -11.52 11.40
N GLY A 23 2.29 -12.36 11.22
CA GLY A 23 1.72 -12.68 9.90
C GLY A 23 0.61 -11.71 9.45
N GLY A 24 0.12 -10.88 10.38
CA GLY A 24 -0.98 -9.92 10.17
C GLY A 24 -0.56 -8.45 10.24
N SER A 25 0.73 -8.17 10.43
CA SER A 25 1.30 -6.82 10.37
C SER A 25 1.58 -6.45 8.93
N GLY A 26 1.18 -5.24 8.51
CA GLY A 26 1.69 -4.65 7.28
C GLY A 26 3.21 -4.64 7.32
N GLU A 27 3.82 -5.34 6.39
CA GLU A 27 5.28 -5.33 6.23
C GLU A 27 5.52 -4.50 4.98
N ILE A 28 6.34 -3.45 5.03
CA ILE A 28 6.78 -2.80 3.80
C ILE A 28 8.04 -3.51 3.27
N SER A 29 7.95 -4.03 2.04
CA SER A 29 9.05 -4.68 1.32
C SER A 29 9.20 -4.09 -0.09
N GLY A 30 10.43 -4.11 -0.60
CA GLY A 30 10.74 -3.58 -1.93
C GLY A 30 12.18 -3.85 -2.32
N ASP A 31 12.48 -3.57 -3.60
CA ASP A 31 13.79 -3.76 -4.21
C ASP A 31 14.78 -2.73 -3.66
N THR A 32 15.26 -2.99 -2.45
CA THR A 32 16.31 -2.20 -1.83
C THR A 32 17.64 -2.76 -2.30
N ASP A 33 18.35 -2.07 -3.20
CA ASP A 33 19.75 -2.41 -3.46
C ASP A 33 20.50 -2.28 -2.13
N GLU A 34 21.07 -3.36 -1.60
CA GLU A 34 21.87 -3.35 -0.37
C GLU A 34 23.01 -2.29 -0.43
N ARG A 35 23.35 -1.82 -1.64
CA ARG A 35 24.25 -0.70 -1.86
C ARG A 35 23.68 0.66 -1.44
N LEU A 36 22.37 0.90 -1.51
CA LEU A 36 21.75 2.12 -0.99
C LEU A 36 21.78 2.18 0.53
N LEU A 37 21.78 1.02 1.20
CA LEU A 37 21.99 0.89 2.64
C LEU A 37 23.47 1.02 3.05
N SER A 38 24.41 0.98 2.10
CA SER A 38 25.85 0.93 2.38
C SER A 38 26.74 1.95 1.64
N SER A 39 26.17 2.80 0.77
CA SER A 39 26.97 3.76 -0.03
C SER A 39 26.35 5.16 -0.11
N SER A 40 26.44 5.92 0.97
CA SER A 40 26.58 7.38 0.87
C SER A 40 27.38 7.93 2.07
N PRO A 41 28.31 8.89 1.89
CA PRO A 41 29.23 9.34 2.96
C PRO A 41 28.65 10.44 3.85
N GLU A 42 27.42 10.88 3.62
CA GLU A 42 26.71 11.73 4.58
C GLU A 42 26.39 10.86 5.79
N LYS A 43 26.93 11.22 6.97
CA LYS A 43 26.69 10.49 8.21
C LYS A 43 25.18 10.32 8.41
N TYR A 44 24.68 9.11 8.16
CA TYR A 44 23.34 8.73 8.57
C TYR A 44 23.20 9.09 10.06
N LYS A 45 22.11 9.77 10.40
CA LYS A 45 21.74 10.00 11.80
C LYS A 45 21.76 8.67 12.54
N SER A 46 22.13 8.68 13.81
CA SER A 46 22.06 7.48 14.64
C SER A 46 20.61 6.95 14.69
N ALA A 47 20.45 5.66 14.98
CA ALA A 47 19.13 5.05 15.15
C ALA A 47 18.28 5.79 16.20
N ASP A 48 18.91 6.32 17.26
CA ASP A 48 18.24 7.14 18.28
C ASP A 48 17.73 8.48 17.72
N GLU A 49 18.56 9.18 16.94
CA GLU A 49 18.16 10.43 16.26
C GLU A 49 17.07 10.18 15.21
N MET A 50 17.17 9.08 14.47
CA MET A 50 16.13 8.69 13.51
C MET A 50 14.84 8.23 14.19
N THR A 51 14.93 7.67 15.40
CA THR A 51 13.76 7.34 16.21
C THR A 51 13.00 8.62 16.55
N GLU A 52 13.66 9.66 17.05
CA GLU A 52 12.96 10.91 17.37
C GLU A 52 12.35 11.56 16.12
N TYR A 53 13.06 11.55 15.00
CA TYR A 53 12.52 11.98 13.71
C TYR A 53 11.27 11.17 13.31
N GLY A 54 11.32 9.84 13.43
CA GLY A 54 10.19 8.96 13.17
C GLY A 54 9.00 9.23 14.09
N ARG A 55 9.22 9.59 15.35
CA ARG A 55 8.14 9.96 16.28
C ARG A 55 7.37 11.19 15.82
N ASP A 56 8.07 12.20 15.31
CA ASP A 56 7.45 13.40 14.75
C ASP A 56 6.59 13.03 13.52
N ILE A 57 7.14 12.22 12.61
CA ILE A 57 6.43 11.76 11.40
C ILE A 57 5.16 10.98 11.77
N ALA A 58 5.25 10.03 12.70
CA ALA A 58 4.12 9.19 13.07
C ALA A 58 3.01 10.00 13.74
N GLU A 59 3.36 10.94 14.62
CA GLU A 59 2.36 11.80 15.25
C GLU A 59 1.67 12.72 14.22
N ASN A 60 2.43 13.35 13.33
CA ASN A 60 1.87 14.19 12.27
C ASN A 60 0.96 13.37 11.34
N THR A 61 1.43 12.22 10.87
CA THR A 61 0.67 11.30 10.01
C THR A 61 -0.65 10.89 10.67
N LYS A 62 -0.63 10.52 11.97
CA LYS A 62 -1.87 10.20 12.69
C LYS A 62 -2.81 11.41 12.71
N GLN A 63 -2.31 12.60 13.06
CA GLN A 63 -3.13 13.81 13.16
C GLN A 63 -3.76 14.18 11.82
N ASP A 64 -2.98 14.11 10.74
CA ASP A 64 -3.42 14.42 9.38
C ASP A 64 -4.48 13.40 8.90
N LEU A 65 -4.23 12.10 9.05
CA LEU A 65 -5.20 11.06 8.68
C LEU A 65 -6.48 11.15 9.53
N MET A 66 -6.36 11.43 10.83
CA MET A 66 -7.52 11.65 11.71
C MET A 66 -8.30 12.90 11.32
N ALA A 67 -7.65 13.97 10.86
CA ALA A 67 -8.33 15.17 10.40
C ALA A 67 -9.08 14.93 9.07
N GLN A 68 -8.47 14.16 8.16
CA GLN A 68 -9.03 13.87 6.83
C GLN A 68 -10.15 12.82 6.86
N HIS A 69 -10.00 11.76 7.68
CA HIS A 69 -10.86 10.57 7.62
C HIS A 69 -11.67 10.31 8.91
N ARG A 70 -11.81 11.31 9.78
CA ARG A 70 -12.52 11.17 11.08
C ARG A 70 -13.91 10.56 10.93
N GLU A 71 -14.65 11.00 9.91
CA GLU A 71 -16.01 10.53 9.64
C GLU A 71 -16.01 9.05 9.29
N GLN A 72 -15.09 8.62 8.41
CA GLN A 72 -15.00 7.23 7.99
C GLN A 72 -14.59 6.31 9.14
N MET A 73 -13.60 6.74 9.93
CA MET A 73 -13.05 6.00 11.08
C MET A 73 -14.10 5.67 12.15
N GLY A 74 -15.11 6.53 12.33
CA GLY A 74 -16.11 6.38 13.38
C GLY A 74 -15.56 6.64 14.78
N GLU A 75 -16.46 6.84 15.75
CA GLU A 75 -16.09 7.31 17.08
C GLU A 75 -15.16 6.37 17.85
N GLU A 76 -15.34 5.06 17.72
CA GLU A 76 -14.56 4.08 18.47
C GLU A 76 -13.10 4.08 18.03
N ASN A 77 -12.85 4.05 16.72
CA ASN A 77 -11.50 4.07 16.18
C ASN A 77 -10.81 5.42 16.46
N VAL A 78 -11.57 6.52 16.37
CA VAL A 78 -11.08 7.85 16.74
C VAL A 78 -10.67 7.91 18.22
N LYS A 79 -11.51 7.41 19.15
CA LYS A 79 -11.17 7.36 20.58
C LYS A 79 -9.93 6.51 20.84
N ARG A 80 -9.79 5.38 20.13
CA ARG A 80 -8.58 4.52 20.20
C ARG A 80 -7.33 5.31 19.79
N LEU A 81 -7.38 6.04 18.67
CA LEU A 81 -6.25 6.81 18.16
C LEU A 81 -5.91 8.02 19.03
N GLU A 82 -6.92 8.71 19.60
CA GLU A 82 -6.71 9.80 20.56
C GLU A 82 -6.05 9.32 21.86
N ALA A 83 -6.36 8.09 22.30
CA ALA A 83 -5.74 7.47 23.47
C ALA A 83 -4.37 6.84 23.20
N HIS A 84 -4.00 6.67 21.92
CA HIS A 84 -2.76 6.00 21.52
C HIS A 84 -1.56 6.95 21.58
N ASP A 85 -0.55 6.60 22.38
CA ASP A 85 0.74 7.31 22.44
C ASP A 85 1.61 6.98 21.23
N THR A 86 1.24 7.50 20.07
CA THR A 86 1.93 7.18 18.80
C THR A 86 3.41 7.50 18.85
N ARG A 87 3.82 8.65 19.43
CA ARG A 87 5.23 8.99 19.61
C ARG A 87 5.96 7.96 20.47
N GLY A 88 5.39 7.55 21.60
CA GLY A 88 6.02 6.56 22.48
C GLY A 88 6.17 5.17 21.85
N GLN A 89 5.46 4.90 20.76
CA GLN A 89 5.41 3.59 20.10
C GLN A 89 6.19 3.53 18.77
N VAL A 90 7.09 4.48 18.47
CA VAL A 90 8.00 4.40 17.32
C VAL A 90 9.41 4.00 17.74
N GLU A 91 10.02 3.05 17.02
CA GLU A 91 11.41 2.65 17.17
C GLU A 91 12.08 2.50 15.78
N VAL A 92 13.16 3.24 15.54
CA VAL A 92 14.02 3.04 14.36
C VAL A 92 15.24 2.25 14.79
N LEU A 93 15.50 1.12 14.12
CA LEU A 93 16.53 0.15 14.50
C LEU A 93 17.56 0.02 13.39
N ASP A 94 18.83 -0.14 13.74
CA ASP A 94 19.83 -0.60 12.76
C ASP A 94 19.41 -1.97 12.19
N TYR A 95 19.74 -2.23 10.93
CA TYR A 95 19.25 -3.40 10.20
C TYR A 95 19.46 -4.73 10.96
N GLN A 96 20.63 -4.96 11.55
CA GLN A 96 20.87 -6.19 12.32
C GLN A 96 19.98 -6.29 13.56
N ALA A 97 19.80 -5.18 14.31
CA ALA A 97 18.93 -5.17 15.47
C ALA A 97 17.46 -5.41 15.10
N PHE A 98 17.03 -4.89 13.94
CA PHE A 98 15.71 -5.17 13.37
C PHE A 98 15.56 -6.67 13.06
N ARG A 99 16.53 -7.28 12.37
CA ARG A 99 16.53 -8.72 12.04
C ARG A 99 16.57 -9.62 13.27
N ASP A 100 17.30 -9.22 14.31
CA ASP A 100 17.38 -9.97 15.56
C ASP A 100 16.06 -9.93 16.33
N ARG A 101 15.35 -8.79 16.26
CA ARG A 101 14.04 -8.62 16.90
C ARG A 101 12.91 -9.30 16.12
N PHE A 102 12.98 -9.27 14.79
CA PHE A 102 11.98 -9.84 13.88
C PHE A 102 12.63 -10.92 13.00
N PRO A 103 13.03 -12.07 13.58
CA PRO A 103 13.76 -13.11 12.85
C PRO A 103 12.93 -13.74 11.73
N ASN A 104 11.59 -13.68 11.83
CA ASN A 104 10.66 -14.22 10.84
C ASN A 104 10.27 -13.22 9.75
N ALA A 105 10.66 -11.94 9.86
CA ALA A 105 10.38 -10.95 8.81
C ALA A 105 11.01 -11.41 7.50
N GLN A 106 10.33 -11.20 6.38
CA GLN A 106 10.85 -11.60 5.07
C GLN A 106 12.13 -10.80 4.73
N PRO A 107 13.05 -11.37 3.93
CA PRO A 107 14.17 -10.59 3.39
C PRO A 107 13.66 -9.36 2.64
N GLY A 108 14.27 -8.19 2.86
CA GLY A 108 13.88 -6.94 2.22
C GLY A 108 12.75 -6.16 2.93
N VAL A 109 12.18 -6.68 4.02
CA VAL A 109 11.28 -5.90 4.89
C VAL A 109 12.08 -4.83 5.63
N ILE A 110 11.65 -3.57 5.51
CA ILE A 110 12.31 -2.40 6.12
C ILE A 110 11.43 -1.68 7.15
N GLY A 111 10.20 -2.15 7.36
CA GLY A 111 9.28 -1.61 8.37
C GLY A 111 8.15 -2.57 8.71
N LEU A 112 7.62 -2.40 9.92
CA LEU A 112 6.57 -3.24 10.50
C LEU A 112 5.69 -2.44 11.46
N TYR A 113 4.38 -2.56 11.32
CA TYR A 113 3.44 -2.24 12.38
C TYR A 113 3.11 -3.48 13.23
N HIS A 114 3.62 -3.57 14.46
CA HIS A 114 3.48 -4.75 15.31
C HIS A 114 3.21 -4.35 16.77
N ASP A 115 2.22 -4.98 17.42
CA ASP A 115 1.83 -4.75 18.82
C ASP A 115 1.52 -3.28 19.16
N GLY A 116 0.90 -2.54 18.24
CA GLY A 116 0.64 -1.11 18.41
C GLY A 116 1.87 -0.22 18.20
N LYS A 117 3.01 -0.80 17.85
CA LYS A 117 4.26 -0.09 17.58
C LYS A 117 4.61 -0.04 16.11
N VAL A 118 5.27 1.05 15.73
CA VAL A 118 5.86 1.26 14.41
C VAL A 118 7.36 1.04 14.51
N TYR A 119 7.86 0.10 13.72
CA TYR A 119 9.28 -0.17 13.58
C TYR A 119 9.74 0.17 12.17
N ALA A 120 10.92 0.77 12.06
CA ALA A 120 11.58 1.01 10.78
C ALA A 120 13.07 0.68 10.85
N VAL A 121 13.65 0.30 9.73
CA VAL A 121 15.10 0.15 9.58
C VAL A 121 15.74 1.52 9.41
N ASN A 122 16.82 1.77 10.15
CA ASN A 122 17.63 2.97 10.03
C ASN A 122 18.26 3.08 8.64
N GLY A 123 18.22 4.28 8.05
CA GLY A 123 18.77 4.56 6.73
C GLY A 123 18.52 6.00 6.30
N HIS A 124 18.38 6.24 5.00
CA HIS A 124 18.14 7.59 4.47
C HIS A 124 16.87 8.21 5.08
N GLN A 125 16.90 9.52 5.34
CA GLN A 125 15.80 10.21 6.03
C GLN A 125 14.45 10.03 5.30
N ASP A 126 14.46 10.11 3.98
CA ASP A 126 13.28 9.92 3.14
C ASP A 126 12.72 8.50 3.20
N MET A 127 13.60 7.49 3.33
CA MET A 127 13.18 6.09 3.48
C MET A 127 12.48 5.90 4.83
N VAL A 128 13.04 6.44 5.92
CA VAL A 128 12.39 6.37 7.23
C VAL A 128 11.07 7.16 7.23
N ASN A 129 11.01 8.33 6.58
CA ASN A 129 9.76 9.09 6.45
C ASN A 129 8.67 8.27 5.75
N HIS A 130 9.02 7.67 4.62
CA HIS A 130 8.12 6.81 3.88
C HIS A 130 7.64 5.63 4.73
N THR A 131 8.58 4.84 5.28
CA THR A 131 8.27 3.65 6.08
C THR A 131 7.42 3.99 7.30
N VAL A 132 7.80 5.00 8.07
CA VAL A 132 7.05 5.39 9.27
C VAL A 132 5.65 5.89 8.92
N THR A 133 5.51 6.64 7.81
CA THR A 133 4.20 7.06 7.31
C THR A 133 3.36 5.83 6.90
N HIS A 134 3.96 4.86 6.23
CA HIS A 134 3.30 3.61 5.83
C HIS A 134 2.77 2.82 7.02
N GLU A 135 3.63 2.53 7.99
CA GLU A 135 3.24 1.77 9.18
C GLU A 135 2.26 2.55 10.08
N THR A 136 2.36 3.88 10.11
CA THR A 136 1.39 4.72 10.81
C THR A 136 0.03 4.74 10.10
N THR A 137 0.01 4.62 8.77
CA THR A 137 -1.22 4.47 8.00
C THR A 137 -1.92 3.17 8.35
N HIS A 138 -1.17 2.06 8.50
CA HIS A 138 -1.69 0.83 9.10
C HIS A 138 -2.20 1.04 10.53
N LEU A 139 -1.50 1.77 11.40
CA LEU A 139 -1.97 2.07 12.76
C LEU A 139 -3.35 2.78 12.74
N CYS A 140 -3.55 3.70 11.80
CA CYS A 140 -4.76 4.53 11.67
C CYS A 140 -5.94 3.83 10.99
N SER A 141 -5.70 2.71 10.31
CA SER A 141 -6.75 1.93 9.67
C SER A 141 -7.76 1.35 10.68
N HIS A 142 -8.87 0.80 10.18
CA HIS A 142 -9.83 0.09 11.00
C HIS A 142 -9.15 -1.07 11.75
N LYS A 143 -9.50 -1.28 13.02
CA LYS A 143 -9.02 -2.40 13.84
C LYS A 143 -10.19 -3.20 14.40
N GLU A 144 -10.12 -4.52 14.26
CA GLU A 144 -11.02 -5.46 14.90
C GLU A 144 -10.20 -6.59 15.53
N ASN A 145 -10.56 -7.01 16.74
CA ASN A 145 -9.94 -8.14 17.41
C ASN A 145 -11.01 -8.85 18.27
N THR A 146 -11.67 -9.85 17.70
CA THR A 146 -12.83 -10.52 18.31
C THR A 146 -12.55 -12.00 18.56
N PHE A 147 -12.90 -12.46 19.77
CA PHE A 147 -12.78 -13.85 20.19
C PHE A 147 -14.17 -14.40 20.49
N THR A 148 -14.53 -15.48 19.81
CA THR A 148 -15.82 -16.15 19.93
C THR A 148 -15.59 -17.61 20.32
N GLU A 149 -16.24 -18.06 21.38
CA GLU A 149 -16.34 -19.48 21.72
C GLU A 149 -17.75 -19.96 21.42
N ASN A 150 -17.87 -20.94 20.54
CA ASN A 150 -19.13 -21.49 20.10
C ASN A 150 -19.65 -22.55 21.07
N GLN A 151 -20.95 -22.84 21.01
CA GLN A 151 -21.60 -23.82 21.90
C GLN A 151 -21.08 -25.26 21.72
N ASP A 152 -20.51 -25.57 20.56
CA ASP A 152 -19.91 -26.87 20.26
C ASP A 152 -18.46 -27.01 20.76
N GLY A 153 -17.91 -25.96 21.40
CA GLY A 153 -16.55 -25.92 21.91
C GLY A 153 -15.51 -25.45 20.88
N SER A 154 -15.92 -25.15 19.64
CA SER A 154 -15.03 -24.51 18.67
C SER A 154 -14.76 -23.04 19.06
N LYS A 155 -13.59 -22.53 18.69
CA LYS A 155 -13.18 -21.14 18.96
C LYS A 155 -12.84 -20.45 17.66
N GLN A 156 -13.26 -19.20 17.53
CA GLN A 156 -12.92 -18.34 16.41
C GLN A 156 -12.25 -17.09 16.95
N HIS A 157 -11.15 -16.70 16.31
CA HIS A 157 -10.47 -15.43 16.51
C HIS A 157 -10.39 -14.71 15.17
N LEU A 158 -10.93 -13.50 15.12
CA LEU A 158 -10.82 -12.61 13.97
C LEU A 158 -9.97 -11.41 14.35
N TYR A 159 -8.93 -11.18 13.56
CA TYR A 159 -8.14 -9.96 13.57
C TYR A 159 -8.33 -9.22 12.25
N ALA A 160 -8.62 -7.92 12.30
CA ALA A 160 -8.68 -7.06 11.13
C ALA A 160 -7.82 -5.80 11.28
N SER A 161 -7.18 -5.42 10.19
CA SER A 161 -6.40 -4.18 10.05
C SER A 161 -6.65 -3.61 8.66
N GLY A 162 -7.40 -2.53 8.56
CA GLY A 162 -7.86 -2.02 7.27
C GLY A 162 -8.74 -3.04 6.56
N LEU A 163 -8.31 -3.50 5.38
CA LEU A 163 -8.99 -4.57 4.63
C LEU A 163 -8.48 -5.97 4.99
N LEU A 164 -7.29 -6.08 5.56
CA LEU A 164 -6.70 -7.36 5.95
C LEU A 164 -7.60 -8.04 6.98
N ARG A 165 -7.90 -9.32 6.75
CA ARG A 165 -8.56 -10.18 7.73
C ARG A 165 -7.75 -11.45 7.93
N VAL A 166 -7.49 -11.77 9.19
CA VAL A 166 -6.89 -13.01 9.64
C VAL A 166 -7.91 -13.73 10.52
N GLU A 167 -8.36 -14.89 10.09
CA GLU A 167 -9.31 -15.71 10.84
C GLU A 167 -8.60 -16.99 11.28
N THR A 168 -8.61 -17.21 12.59
CA THR A 168 -8.14 -18.44 13.22
C THR A 168 -9.35 -19.19 13.77
N ASN A 169 -9.62 -20.37 13.23
CA ASN A 169 -10.64 -21.28 13.73
C ASN A 169 -9.96 -22.46 14.43
N VAL A 170 -10.42 -22.80 15.62
CA VAL A 170 -9.96 -23.97 16.39
C VAL A 170 -11.16 -24.89 16.58
N ASP A 171 -11.09 -26.08 16.00
CA ASP A 171 -12.09 -27.11 16.12
C ASP A 171 -12.17 -27.64 17.57
N PRO A 172 -13.27 -28.30 17.98
CA PRO A 172 -13.40 -28.84 19.34
C PRO A 172 -12.35 -29.89 19.71
N ASP A 173 -11.72 -30.53 18.71
CA ASP A 173 -10.62 -31.47 18.88
C ASP A 173 -9.24 -30.81 18.97
N GLY A 174 -9.19 -29.47 18.87
CA GLY A 174 -7.98 -28.66 18.93
C GLY A 174 -7.30 -28.42 17.59
N VAL A 175 -7.84 -28.90 16.46
CA VAL A 175 -7.27 -28.63 15.14
C VAL A 175 -7.43 -27.15 14.80
N ARG A 176 -6.34 -26.51 14.38
CA ARG A 176 -6.28 -25.08 14.08
C ARG A 176 -6.22 -24.83 12.58
N HIS A 177 -7.10 -23.96 12.09
CA HIS A 177 -7.17 -23.49 10.71
C HIS A 177 -6.97 -21.98 10.68
N VAL A 178 -6.05 -21.51 9.84
CA VAL A 178 -5.76 -20.08 9.67
C VAL A 178 -6.02 -19.69 8.23
N SER A 179 -6.83 -18.66 8.03
CA SER A 179 -7.03 -18.01 6.73
C SER A 179 -6.62 -16.54 6.80
N VAL A 180 -5.99 -16.08 5.72
CA VAL A 180 -5.61 -14.68 5.54
C VAL A 180 -6.22 -14.20 4.23
N SER A 181 -6.91 -13.07 4.25
CA SER A 181 -7.56 -12.49 3.08
C SER A 181 -7.24 -11.01 2.94
N ASN A 182 -7.30 -10.51 1.70
CA ASN A 182 -7.12 -9.09 1.34
C ASN A 182 -5.76 -8.48 1.65
N ARG A 183 -4.72 -9.26 1.97
CA ARG A 183 -3.37 -8.75 2.27
C ARG A 183 -2.84 -7.83 1.17
N ALA A 184 -2.76 -8.31 -0.08
CA ALA A 184 -2.20 -7.53 -1.18
C ALA A 184 -3.02 -6.28 -1.52
N LEU A 185 -4.36 -6.38 -1.42
CA LEU A 185 -5.24 -5.22 -1.58
C LEU A 185 -5.05 -4.20 -0.45
N ASN A 186 -4.90 -4.67 0.79
CA ASN A 186 -4.63 -3.83 1.95
C ASN A 186 -3.31 -3.08 1.82
N GLU A 187 -2.21 -3.76 1.49
CA GLU A 187 -0.90 -3.12 1.30
C GLU A 187 -0.91 -2.13 0.14
N GLY A 188 -1.59 -2.45 -0.97
CA GLY A 188 -1.76 -1.53 -2.10
C GLY A 188 -2.52 -0.26 -1.71
N LEU A 189 -3.55 -0.35 -0.85
CA LEU A 189 -4.27 0.81 -0.32
C LEU A 189 -3.43 1.59 0.69
N THR A 190 -2.76 0.91 1.62
CA THR A 190 -1.86 1.57 2.57
C THR A 190 -0.82 2.38 1.81
N GLU A 191 -0.15 1.79 0.83
CA GLU A 191 0.86 2.48 0.03
C GLU A 191 0.29 3.66 -0.75
N MET A 192 -0.91 3.52 -1.33
CA MET A 192 -1.60 4.63 -2.00
C MET A 192 -1.85 5.80 -1.04
N TYR A 193 -2.33 5.54 0.18
CA TYR A 193 -2.58 6.58 1.19
C TYR A 193 -1.27 7.15 1.75
N THR A 194 -0.24 6.34 1.95
CA THR A 194 1.13 6.78 2.33
C THR A 194 1.65 7.83 1.36
N MET A 195 1.58 7.55 0.06
CA MET A 195 2.05 8.49 -0.95
C MET A 195 1.26 9.79 -0.97
N ARG A 196 -0.07 9.74 -0.77
CA ARG A 196 -0.91 10.94 -0.70
C ARG A 196 -0.57 11.79 0.52
N GLU A 197 -0.30 11.14 1.65
CA GLU A 197 0.05 11.80 2.90
C GLU A 197 1.46 12.42 2.86
N LEU A 198 2.41 11.79 2.18
CA LEU A 198 3.71 12.41 1.91
C LEU A 198 3.57 13.57 0.93
N ALA A 199 2.79 13.40 -0.14
CA ALA A 199 2.53 14.44 -1.13
C ALA A 199 1.82 15.67 -0.53
N SER A 200 0.85 15.48 0.37
CA SER A 200 0.09 16.55 1.01
C SER A 200 0.99 17.46 1.87
N ARG A 201 2.04 16.88 2.46
CA ARG A 201 3.05 17.59 3.27
C ARG A 201 4.18 18.19 2.43
N GLY A 202 4.21 17.93 1.12
CA GLY A 202 5.26 18.38 0.20
C GLY A 202 6.50 17.49 0.18
N ASP A 203 6.46 16.33 0.83
CA ASP A 203 7.57 15.38 0.98
C ASP A 203 7.71 14.46 -0.25
N TRP A 204 7.83 15.05 -1.44
CA TRP A 204 7.86 14.31 -2.71
C TRP A 204 9.05 13.36 -2.84
N GLN A 205 10.17 13.67 -2.19
CA GLN A 205 11.35 12.80 -2.18
C GLN A 205 11.06 11.51 -1.40
N ALA A 206 10.44 11.61 -0.23
CA ALA A 206 9.98 10.45 0.54
C ALA A 206 8.85 9.69 -0.17
N ALA A 207 7.90 10.38 -0.80
CA ALA A 207 6.83 9.73 -1.59
C ALA A 207 7.38 8.85 -2.73
N ASN A 208 8.58 9.15 -3.24
CA ASN A 208 9.23 8.41 -4.32
C ASN A 208 10.51 7.68 -3.89
N ALA A 209 10.83 7.66 -2.60
CA ALA A 209 12.04 7.04 -2.07
C ALA A 209 12.00 5.50 -2.19
N TYR A 210 10.79 4.94 -2.25
CA TYR A 210 10.56 3.50 -2.30
C TYR A 210 9.46 3.17 -3.30
N GLN A 211 9.63 2.06 -4.02
CA GLN A 211 8.61 1.53 -4.94
C GLN A 211 8.02 0.23 -4.38
N ALA A 212 7.41 0.31 -3.19
CA ALA A 212 6.68 -0.82 -2.63
C ALA A 212 5.36 -1.03 -3.38
N TYR A 213 4.92 -2.29 -3.47
CA TYR A 213 3.58 -2.68 -3.92
C TYR A 213 3.11 -2.03 -5.23
N SER A 214 4.03 -1.71 -6.14
CA SER A 214 3.73 -0.90 -7.32
C SER A 214 2.59 -1.46 -8.19
N PRO A 215 2.52 -2.78 -8.46
CA PRO A 215 1.36 -3.37 -9.14
C PRO A 215 0.05 -3.23 -8.36
N GLN A 216 0.06 -3.60 -7.08
CA GLN A 216 -1.13 -3.58 -6.22
C GLN A 216 -1.66 -2.15 -6.05
N ARG A 217 -0.78 -1.18 -5.79
CA ARG A 217 -1.08 0.25 -5.72
C ARG A 217 -1.74 0.75 -7.01
N GLY A 218 -1.22 0.33 -8.17
CA GLY A 218 -1.80 0.68 -9.48
C GLY A 218 -3.25 0.22 -9.61
N TYR A 219 -3.54 -1.03 -9.24
CA TYR A 219 -4.91 -1.54 -9.24
C TYR A 219 -5.80 -0.88 -8.18
N CYS A 220 -5.27 -0.56 -6.99
CA CYS A 220 -6.02 0.16 -5.95
C CYS A 220 -6.42 1.57 -6.43
N SER A 221 -5.50 2.28 -7.08
CA SER A 221 -5.78 3.61 -7.66
C SER A 221 -6.84 3.53 -8.76
N ARG A 222 -6.78 2.48 -9.59
CA ARG A 222 -7.77 2.24 -10.63
C ARG A 222 -9.14 1.86 -10.05
N LEU A 223 -9.15 1.11 -8.94
CA LEU A 223 -10.36 0.73 -8.22
C LEU A 223 -11.04 1.97 -7.65
N GLU A 224 -10.26 2.89 -7.07
CA GLU A 224 -10.78 4.18 -6.57
C GLU A 224 -11.45 5.00 -7.67
N GLY A 225 -10.84 5.07 -8.85
CA GLY A 225 -11.38 5.82 -9.99
C GLY A 225 -12.68 5.24 -10.57
N ILE A 226 -12.97 3.96 -10.28
CA ILE A 226 -14.17 3.26 -10.76
C ILE A 226 -15.29 3.33 -9.72
N LEU A 227 -14.96 3.13 -8.44
CA LEU A 227 -15.93 3.07 -7.35
C LEU A 227 -16.57 4.43 -7.06
N ASP A 228 -17.65 4.41 -6.26
CA ASP A 228 -18.19 5.65 -5.72
C ASP A 228 -17.18 6.33 -4.78
N PRO A 229 -17.07 7.67 -4.80
CA PRO A 229 -16.15 8.40 -3.93
C PRO A 229 -16.32 8.02 -2.46
N GLY A 230 -15.20 7.83 -1.75
CA GLY A 230 -15.19 7.48 -0.32
C GLY A 230 -15.36 5.99 -0.02
N LYS A 231 -15.64 5.12 -1.01
CA LYS A 231 -15.90 3.68 -0.75
C LYS A 231 -14.68 2.93 -0.26
N LEU A 232 -13.48 3.28 -0.73
CA LEU A 232 -12.27 2.63 -0.27
C LEU A 232 -11.90 3.10 1.13
N GLU A 233 -12.05 4.39 1.42
CA GLU A 233 -11.84 4.96 2.75
C GLU A 233 -12.85 4.40 3.76
N ASP A 234 -14.10 4.23 3.34
CA ASP A 234 -15.16 3.61 4.13
C ASP A 234 -14.78 2.20 4.59
N ALA A 235 -14.21 1.40 3.69
CA ALA A 235 -13.76 0.06 3.99
C ALA A 235 -12.46 0.08 4.82
N TYR A 236 -11.47 0.86 4.41
CA TYR A 236 -10.13 0.86 4.99
C TYR A 236 -10.07 1.51 6.37
N TYR A 237 -10.64 2.70 6.55
CA TYR A 237 -10.65 3.39 7.84
C TYR A 237 -11.87 3.00 8.69
N GLY A 238 -12.99 2.67 8.03
CA GLY A 238 -14.27 2.48 8.69
C GLY A 238 -14.73 1.03 8.86
N GLY A 239 -13.99 0.05 8.35
CA GLY A 239 -14.33 -1.38 8.46
C GLY A 239 -15.56 -1.79 7.64
N ARG A 240 -16.07 -0.95 6.73
CA ARG A 240 -17.26 -1.22 5.92
C ARG A 240 -16.95 -2.08 4.69
N LEU A 241 -16.27 -3.21 4.91
CA LEU A 241 -15.81 -4.11 3.83
C LEU A 241 -16.97 -4.66 2.99
N ASP A 242 -18.09 -5.02 3.61
CA ASP A 242 -19.27 -5.53 2.88
C ASP A 242 -19.80 -4.51 1.86
N GLY A 243 -19.72 -3.21 2.19
CA GLY A 243 -20.12 -2.14 1.29
C GLY A 243 -19.20 -2.02 0.07
N LEU A 244 -17.91 -2.26 0.24
CA LEU A 244 -16.94 -2.32 -0.86
C LEU A 244 -17.17 -3.58 -1.73
N LYS A 245 -17.28 -4.75 -1.08
CA LYS A 245 -17.56 -6.04 -1.74
C LYS A 245 -18.81 -5.97 -2.59
N GLY A 246 -19.92 -5.50 -2.02
CA GLY A 246 -21.18 -5.34 -2.74
C GLY A 246 -21.10 -4.36 -3.92
N ASN A 247 -20.27 -3.31 -3.85
CA ASN A 247 -20.11 -2.38 -4.97
C ASN A 247 -19.32 -3.02 -6.13
N VAL A 248 -18.24 -3.73 -5.80
CA VAL A 248 -17.45 -4.48 -6.79
C VAL A 248 -18.30 -5.54 -7.48
N GLU A 249 -19.00 -6.38 -6.72
CA GLU A 249 -19.83 -7.46 -7.27
C GLU A 249 -21.00 -6.93 -8.11
N ARG A 250 -21.54 -5.78 -7.74
CA ARG A 250 -22.60 -5.10 -8.51
C ARG A 250 -22.07 -4.56 -9.84
N LEU A 251 -20.87 -3.98 -9.86
CA LEU A 251 -20.23 -3.44 -11.07
C LEU A 251 -19.73 -4.54 -12.01
N THR A 252 -19.27 -5.68 -11.48
CA THR A 252 -18.89 -6.83 -12.31
C THR A 252 -20.08 -7.70 -12.72
N GLY A 253 -21.18 -7.65 -11.96
CA GLY A 253 -22.30 -8.58 -12.11
C GLY A 253 -22.00 -9.99 -11.59
N ASP A 254 -20.96 -10.16 -10.77
CA ASP A 254 -20.48 -11.46 -10.27
C ASP A 254 -20.26 -11.45 -8.74
N PRO A 255 -21.04 -12.25 -7.97
CA PRO A 255 -20.92 -12.38 -6.51
C PRO A 255 -19.59 -12.94 -5.97
N GLY A 256 -18.67 -13.38 -6.84
CA GLY A 256 -17.33 -13.82 -6.43
C GLY A 256 -16.21 -12.85 -6.81
N ALA A 257 -16.54 -11.71 -7.43
CA ALA A 257 -15.55 -10.85 -8.05
C ALA A 257 -14.59 -10.21 -7.04
N PHE A 258 -15.08 -9.74 -5.90
CA PHE A 258 -14.22 -9.10 -4.90
C PHE A 258 -13.14 -10.08 -4.39
N ASP A 259 -13.55 -11.29 -4.00
CA ASP A 259 -12.65 -12.31 -3.48
C ASP A 259 -11.65 -12.76 -4.57
N ARG A 260 -12.10 -12.88 -5.83
CA ARG A 260 -11.24 -13.18 -6.98
C ARG A 260 -10.21 -12.07 -7.24
N ILE A 261 -10.62 -10.80 -7.22
CA ILE A 261 -9.71 -9.65 -7.39
C ILE A 261 -8.66 -9.65 -6.27
N SER A 262 -9.08 -9.82 -5.02
CA SER A 262 -8.21 -9.90 -3.85
C SER A 262 -7.17 -11.03 -3.97
N LEU A 263 -7.60 -12.20 -4.43
CA LEU A 263 -6.73 -13.35 -4.69
C LEU A 263 -5.74 -13.06 -5.83
N ASN A 264 -6.21 -12.53 -6.96
CA ASN A 264 -5.36 -12.23 -8.11
C ASN A 264 -4.33 -11.13 -7.81
N LEU A 265 -4.67 -10.14 -6.99
CA LEU A 265 -3.70 -9.14 -6.52
C LEU A 265 -2.57 -9.78 -5.72
N SER A 266 -2.88 -10.79 -4.90
CA SER A 266 -1.88 -11.55 -4.16
C SER A 266 -1.02 -12.42 -5.07
N ALA A 267 -1.59 -12.94 -6.15
CA ALA A 267 -0.87 -13.74 -7.14
C ALA A 267 0.11 -12.92 -8.00
N LEU A 268 0.05 -11.58 -8.00
CA LEU A 268 1.00 -10.72 -8.71
C LEU A 268 2.43 -10.83 -8.16
N ASP A 269 2.57 -11.17 -6.88
CA ASP A 269 3.88 -11.35 -6.23
C ASP A 269 4.53 -12.70 -6.58
N ASN A 270 3.79 -13.60 -7.23
CA ASN A 270 4.30 -14.87 -7.73
C ASN A 270 4.55 -14.79 -9.25
N PRO A 271 5.81 -14.80 -9.72
CA PRO A 271 6.13 -14.71 -11.15
C PRO A 271 5.44 -15.77 -12.03
N GLU A 272 5.18 -16.96 -11.49
CA GLU A 272 4.51 -18.05 -12.22
C GLU A 272 3.01 -17.81 -12.42
N GLN A 273 2.37 -17.05 -11.52
CA GLN A 273 0.93 -16.78 -11.55
C GLN A 273 0.62 -15.37 -12.07
N ALA A 274 1.58 -14.45 -12.01
CA ALA A 274 1.37 -13.03 -12.27
C ALA A 274 0.81 -12.72 -13.67
N ALA A 275 1.12 -13.50 -14.70
CA ALA A 275 0.58 -13.28 -16.04
C ALA A 275 -0.94 -13.56 -16.10
N ALA A 276 -1.36 -14.73 -15.62
CA ALA A 276 -2.78 -15.11 -15.56
C ALA A 276 -3.56 -14.22 -14.59
N ALA A 277 -2.95 -13.85 -13.46
CA ALA A 277 -3.55 -12.92 -12.50
C ALA A 277 -3.78 -11.54 -13.12
N ARG A 278 -2.83 -10.99 -13.88
CA ARG A 278 -3.01 -9.72 -14.61
C ARG A 278 -4.15 -9.81 -15.61
N GLU A 279 -4.21 -10.88 -16.41
CA GLU A 279 -5.29 -11.05 -17.38
C GLU A 279 -6.67 -11.10 -16.70
N ALA A 280 -6.80 -11.85 -15.61
CA ALA A 280 -8.04 -11.94 -14.86
C ALA A 280 -8.42 -10.58 -14.23
N LEU A 281 -7.46 -9.86 -13.64
CA LEU A 281 -7.68 -8.51 -13.12
C LEU A 281 -8.11 -7.54 -14.21
N GLU A 282 -7.48 -7.55 -15.39
CA GLU A 282 -7.88 -6.66 -16.48
C GLU A 282 -9.33 -6.93 -16.92
N ASN A 283 -9.75 -8.19 -17.00
CA ASN A 283 -11.13 -8.52 -17.34
C ASN A 283 -12.13 -7.99 -16.29
N ASP A 284 -11.84 -8.17 -15.01
CA ASP A 284 -12.68 -7.68 -13.91
C ASP A 284 -12.76 -6.14 -13.91
N PHE A 285 -11.62 -5.46 -14.08
CA PHE A 285 -11.57 -4.00 -14.10
C PHE A 285 -12.22 -3.40 -15.35
N MET A 286 -12.11 -4.05 -16.51
CA MET A 286 -12.81 -3.63 -17.72
C MET A 286 -14.33 -3.75 -17.53
N ALA A 287 -14.82 -4.86 -17.00
CA ALA A 287 -16.25 -5.04 -16.70
C ALA A 287 -16.78 -3.94 -15.75
N MET A 288 -16.06 -3.65 -14.66
CA MET A 288 -16.46 -2.58 -13.75
C MET A 288 -16.40 -1.18 -14.40
N THR A 289 -15.41 -0.93 -15.27
CA THR A 289 -15.26 0.35 -15.97
C THR A 289 -16.41 0.57 -16.96
N GLU A 290 -16.79 -0.45 -17.72
CA GLU A 290 -17.92 -0.41 -18.65
C GLU A 290 -19.24 -0.18 -17.92
N ALA A 291 -19.49 -0.93 -16.84
CA ALA A 291 -20.67 -0.75 -16.00
C ALA A 291 -20.75 0.68 -15.42
N ARG A 292 -19.63 1.19 -14.90
CA ARG A 292 -19.56 2.55 -14.35
C ARG A 292 -19.80 3.61 -15.43
N PHE A 293 -19.26 3.42 -16.62
CA PHE A 293 -19.47 4.34 -17.73
C PHE A 293 -20.95 4.39 -18.15
N ALA A 294 -21.61 3.23 -18.23
CA ALA A 294 -23.05 3.16 -18.54
C ALA A 294 -23.92 3.87 -17.50
N GLU A 295 -23.56 3.78 -16.21
CA GLU A 295 -24.25 4.51 -15.14
C GLU A 295 -24.12 6.03 -15.30
N LEU A 296 -22.89 6.50 -15.57
CA LEU A 296 -22.60 7.92 -15.68
C LEU A 296 -23.14 8.53 -16.98
N SER A 297 -23.28 7.74 -18.05
CA SER A 297 -23.85 8.19 -19.32
C SER A 297 -25.38 8.28 -19.30
N GLY A 298 -26.04 7.74 -18.27
CA GLY A 298 -27.50 7.71 -18.16
C GLY A 298 -28.16 6.69 -19.10
N GLU A 299 -27.41 5.71 -19.61
CA GLU A 299 -27.96 4.57 -20.32
C GLU A 299 -28.58 3.59 -19.31
N GLU A 300 -29.81 3.88 -18.86
CA GLU A 300 -30.62 2.92 -18.12
C GLU A 300 -30.98 1.72 -19.03
N GLY A 301 -30.24 0.61 -18.87
CA GLY A 301 -30.76 -0.74 -19.07
C GLY A 301 -30.13 -1.57 -20.19
N ALA A 302 -29.24 -2.48 -19.80
CA ALA A 302 -29.23 -3.85 -20.33
C ALA A 302 -28.53 -4.81 -19.34
N PRO A 303 -29.21 -5.79 -18.74
CA PRO A 303 -28.53 -6.99 -18.28
C PRO A 303 -28.26 -7.86 -19.52
N ALA A 304 -27.01 -7.91 -19.98
CA ALA A 304 -26.54 -8.99 -20.84
C ALA A 304 -25.77 -9.94 -19.91
N GLY A 305 -26.33 -11.05 -19.43
CA GLY A 305 -26.92 -12.07 -20.29
C GLY A 305 -25.80 -12.66 -21.14
N PHE A 306 -24.95 -13.50 -20.54
CA PHE A 306 -24.00 -14.34 -21.25
C PHE A 306 -24.75 -15.17 -22.29
N GLY A 307 -24.76 -14.69 -23.53
CA GLY A 307 -25.18 -15.40 -24.71
C GLY A 307 -23.98 -15.51 -25.63
N ALA A 308 -23.19 -16.57 -25.47
CA ALA A 308 -22.25 -17.00 -26.49
C ALA A 308 -23.04 -17.29 -27.77
N SER A 309 -22.94 -16.42 -28.76
CA SER A 309 -23.34 -16.72 -30.13
C SER A 309 -22.37 -16.05 -31.09
N GLU A 310 -21.52 -16.91 -31.64
CA GLU A 310 -20.83 -16.84 -32.93
C GLU A 310 -20.94 -15.52 -33.71
N ILE A 311 -19.83 -14.77 -33.78
CA ILE A 311 -19.54 -13.94 -34.96
C ILE A 311 -18.44 -14.66 -35.73
N THR A 312 -18.87 -15.50 -36.66
CA THR A 312 -18.06 -15.90 -37.81
C THR A 312 -18.57 -15.15 -39.05
N GLY A 313 -17.64 -14.50 -39.76
CA GLY A 313 -17.77 -14.21 -41.19
C GLY A 313 -18.44 -12.89 -41.58
N GLY A 314 -17.62 -11.89 -41.94
CA GLY A 314 -18.07 -10.71 -42.68
C GLY A 314 -16.88 -9.99 -43.32
N THR A 315 -16.68 -10.20 -44.61
CA THR A 315 -15.53 -9.79 -45.43
C THR A 315 -15.46 -8.29 -45.72
N ALA A 316 -14.24 -7.84 -46.01
CA ALA A 316 -13.86 -6.54 -46.53
C ALA A 316 -14.68 -6.06 -47.75
N ALA A 317 -15.09 -4.80 -47.72
CA ALA A 317 -15.08 -3.87 -48.86
C ALA A 317 -15.51 -2.47 -48.40
N ASP A 318 -14.87 -1.46 -49.01
CA ASP A 318 -15.28 -0.06 -49.18
C ASP A 318 -14.42 1.01 -48.47
N ILE A 319 -13.24 1.24 -49.06
CA ILE A 319 -12.52 2.51 -49.03
C ILE A 319 -12.70 3.17 -50.41
N PRO A 320 -13.29 4.38 -50.53
CA PRO A 320 -13.18 5.15 -51.75
C PRO A 320 -11.88 5.96 -51.76
N SER A 321 -11.17 5.83 -52.87
CA SER A 321 -9.91 6.47 -53.25
C SER A 321 -10.15 7.69 -54.16
N GLY A 322 -9.17 8.61 -54.19
CA GLY A 322 -9.00 9.68 -55.18
C GLY A 322 -8.55 11.01 -54.53
N GLU A 323 -7.25 11.33 -54.40
CA GLU A 323 -6.32 11.92 -55.42
C GLU A 323 -6.75 13.33 -55.89
N THR A 324 -5.92 14.38 -56.05
CA THR A 324 -4.45 14.60 -56.08
C THR A 324 -4.12 16.12 -56.10
N GLY A 325 -2.87 16.47 -55.73
CA GLY A 325 -2.09 17.60 -56.29
C GLY A 325 -1.96 18.87 -55.42
N GLY A 326 -0.79 19.43 -55.11
CA GLY A 326 0.61 19.10 -55.42
C GLY A 326 1.56 20.24 -54.98
N ILE A 327 2.85 19.88 -54.77
CA ILE A 327 4.13 20.59 -55.08
C ILE A 327 4.30 22.08 -54.66
N GLY A 328 5.39 22.55 -54.02
CA GLY A 328 6.70 21.97 -53.73
C GLY A 328 7.69 23.03 -53.14
N GLY A 329 8.96 22.64 -52.98
CA GLY A 329 10.14 23.45 -52.61
C GLY A 329 10.62 23.14 -51.19
N ASP A 330 11.61 22.28 -50.91
CA ASP A 330 13.01 22.12 -51.39
C ASP A 330 14.01 23.18 -50.90
N LEU A 331 15.22 22.68 -50.57
CA LEU A 331 16.48 23.28 -50.10
C LEU A 331 16.56 23.46 -48.57
N GLY A 332 17.25 22.62 -47.78
CA GLY A 332 18.60 22.05 -47.94
C GLY A 332 19.63 23.02 -47.32
N ALA A 333 20.74 22.65 -46.67
CA ALA A 333 21.35 21.41 -46.21
C ALA A 333 22.61 21.83 -45.40
N GLY A 334 23.09 20.98 -44.48
CA GLY A 334 24.47 20.94 -43.95
C GLY A 334 24.84 22.00 -42.91
N GLY A 335 25.70 21.75 -41.92
CA GLY A 335 26.57 20.62 -41.62
C GLY A 335 27.65 21.09 -40.63
N ASP A 336 27.91 20.26 -39.61
CA ASP A 336 29.18 19.92 -38.94
C ASP A 336 30.26 20.99 -38.56
N THR A 337 31.10 20.57 -37.59
CA THR A 337 32.33 21.15 -37.00
C THR A 337 32.10 22.08 -35.80
N GLY A 338 32.76 21.99 -34.64
CA GLY A 338 33.95 21.25 -34.23
C GLY A 338 34.92 22.21 -33.49
N GLY A 339 35.15 22.01 -32.18
CA GLY A 339 36.43 22.28 -31.51
C GLY A 339 36.78 23.66 -30.90
N ARG A 340 37.11 23.60 -29.61
CA ARG A 340 38.32 24.13 -28.90
C ARG A 340 38.51 25.63 -28.53
N ASP A 341 38.89 25.75 -27.25
CA ASP A 341 39.93 26.58 -26.61
C ASP A 341 39.82 28.12 -26.58
N GLY A 342 40.05 28.70 -25.39
CA GLY A 342 40.26 30.13 -25.22
C GLY A 342 40.26 30.64 -23.77
N ASP A 343 41.30 30.28 -23.02
CA ASP A 343 41.76 30.97 -21.81
C ASP A 343 42.25 32.41 -22.14
N SER A 344 41.94 33.37 -21.28
CA SER A 344 42.86 34.46 -20.87
C SER A 344 42.16 35.38 -19.87
N GLY A 345 42.73 35.48 -18.68
CA GLY A 345 42.32 36.46 -17.67
C GLY A 345 42.76 37.88 -18.01
N ASP A 346 42.19 38.85 -17.31
CA ASP A 346 42.97 39.97 -16.81
C ASP A 346 42.34 40.58 -15.55
N THR A 347 43.27 41.09 -14.77
CA THR A 347 43.31 41.70 -13.46
C THR A 347 42.49 42.99 -13.32
N GLY A 348 42.15 43.32 -12.06
CA GLY A 348 41.42 44.53 -11.71
C GLY A 348 41.15 44.62 -10.22
N ASP A 349 42.24 44.71 -9.47
CA ASP A 349 42.32 45.14 -8.08
C ASP A 349 41.67 46.54 -7.94
N GLU A 350 40.82 46.76 -6.93
CA GLU A 350 40.90 47.96 -6.09
C GLU A 350 40.06 47.81 -4.82
N THR A 351 40.76 47.99 -3.72
CA THR A 351 40.36 47.96 -2.33
C THR A 351 40.09 49.38 -1.83
N GLY A 352 39.31 49.48 -0.76
CA GLY A 352 39.25 50.64 0.12
C GLY A 352 37.90 51.39 0.03
N ASN A 353 37.34 51.90 1.11
CA ASN A 353 37.73 51.86 2.51
C ASN A 353 36.49 52.23 3.34
N ASP A 354 36.41 51.63 4.52
CA ASP A 354 35.96 52.14 5.83
C ASP A 354 35.15 53.45 5.97
N ASP A 355 34.15 53.29 6.86
CA ASP A 355 33.71 54.18 7.95
C ASP A 355 32.68 55.31 7.76
N ASP A 356 31.92 55.45 8.85
CA ASP A 356 31.03 56.53 9.32
C ASP A 356 29.55 56.55 8.87
N GLU A 357 28.66 55.92 9.67
CA GLU A 357 27.79 56.58 10.68
C GLU A 357 26.90 55.59 11.46
#